data_AF-A0A7J3IYU2-F1
#
_entry.id   AF-A0A7J3IYU2-F1
#
_cell.length_a   1.000
_cell.length_b   1.000
_cell.length_c   1.000
_cell.angle_alpha   90.00
_cell.angle_beta   90.00
_cell.angle_gamma   90.00
#
_symmetry.space_group_name_H-M   'P 1'
#
loop_
_entity.id
_entity.type
_entity.pdbx_description
1 polymer ?
#
loop_
_entity_poly.entity_id
_entity_poly.type
_entity_poly.pdbx_seq_one_letter_code
_entity_poly.pdbx_strand_id
1 'polypeptide(L)' 'MRRRSLKESLERYVVDAGVLIEYIVKGSPYREAVKKMLDDVLAKVTELYLTPITVFRNHIRSG' A
#
# COMPACT_ATOMS: atom_id res chain seq x y z
N MET A 1 27.69 22.85 21.39
CA MET A 1 26.47 22.89 20.56
C MET A 1 26.16 21.48 20.04
N ARG A 2 25.21 20.78 20.68
CA ARG A 2 24.79 19.42 20.28
C ARG A 2 23.90 19.51 19.03
N ARG A 3 24.38 19.01 17.89
CA ARG A 3 23.51 18.70 16.73
C ARG A 3 22.62 17.52 17.12
N ARG A 4 21.39 17.80 17.58
CA ARG A 4 20.31 16.80 17.57
C ARG A 4 19.95 16.58 16.11
N SER A 5 20.48 15.52 15.48
CA SER A 5 19.84 15.03 14.26
C SER A 5 18.55 14.35 14.71
N LEU A 6 17.44 15.08 14.63
CA LEU A 6 16.11 14.49 14.63
C LEU A 6 16.04 13.64 13.35
N LYS A 7 16.49 12.38 13.45
CA LYS A 7 16.05 11.34 12.52
C LYS A 7 14.58 11.18 12.85
N GLU A 8 13.73 11.98 12.22
CA GLU A 8 12.30 11.70 12.13
C GLU A 8 12.22 10.26 11.62
N SER A 9 11.71 9.36 12.47
CA SER A 9 11.49 7.99 12.08
C SER A 9 10.42 8.01 11.01
N LEU A 10 10.82 7.99 9.74
CA LEU A 10 9.91 7.81 8.62
C LEU A 10 9.16 6.50 8.88
N GLU A 11 7.88 6.60 9.25
CA GLU A 11 7.01 5.44 9.38
C GLU A 11 6.84 4.84 7.98
N ARG A 12 7.20 3.57 7.85
CA ARG A 12 7.17 2.84 6.57
C ARG A 12 6.02 1.84 6.61
N TYR A 13 5.21 1.86 5.57
CA TYR A 13 4.08 0.96 5.42
C TYR A 13 4.29 0.09 4.19
N VAL A 14 3.99 -1.19 4.35
CA VAL A 14 3.98 -2.19 3.28
C VAL A 14 2.55 -2.58 3.04
N VAL A 15 2.13 -2.58 1.77
CA VAL A 15 0.78 -2.99 1.40
C VAL A 15 0.78 -4.44 0.97
N ASP A 16 0.00 -5.26 1.68
CA ASP A 16 -0.21 -6.66 1.36
C ASP A 16 -1.07 -6.83 0.09
N ALA A 17 -0.91 -7.97 -0.61
CA ALA A 17 -1.68 -8.26 -1.81
C ALA A 17 -3.19 -8.37 -1.55
N GLY A 18 -3.61 -8.90 -0.41
CA GLY A 18 -5.03 -8.97 -0.04
C GLY A 18 -5.68 -7.60 0.01
N VAL A 19 -5.00 -6.59 0.57
CA VAL A 19 -5.48 -5.21 0.61
C VAL A 19 -5.73 -4.67 -0.81
N LEU A 20 -4.81 -4.92 -1.75
CA LEU A 20 -5.01 -4.50 -3.14
C LEU A 20 -6.15 -5.25 -3.83
N ILE A 21 -6.29 -6.54 -3.58
CA ILE A 21 -7.38 -7.35 -4.16
C ILE A 21 -8.74 -6.81 -3.71
N GLU A 22 -8.92 -6.58 -2.41
CA GLU A 22 -10.15 -5.99 -1.85
C GLU A 22 -10.40 -4.60 -2.45
N TYR A 23 -9.35 -3.79 -2.66
CA TYR A 23 -9.47 -2.47 -3.29
C TYR A 23 -9.85 -2.52 -4.78
N ILE A 24 -9.40 -3.52 -5.54
CA ILE A 24 -9.62 -3.60 -7.01
C ILE A 24 -10.95 -4.29 -7.34
N VAL A 25 -11.36 -5.30 -6.57
CA VAL A 25 -12.59 -6.06 -6.80
C VAL A 25 -13.81 -5.20 -6.42
N LYS A 26 -14.65 -4.85 -7.40
CA LYS A 26 -15.81 -3.95 -7.17
C LYS A 26 -16.84 -4.48 -6.18
N GLY A 27 -17.00 -5.81 -6.10
CA GLY A 27 -17.95 -6.48 -5.19
C GLY A 27 -17.34 -6.99 -3.90
N SER A 28 -16.11 -6.59 -3.57
CA SER A 28 -15.47 -7.00 -2.32
C SER A 28 -16.27 -6.45 -1.12
N PRO A 29 -16.52 -7.27 -0.09
CA PRO A 29 -17.24 -6.84 1.10
C PRO A 29 -16.45 -5.78 1.91
N TYR A 30 -15.13 -5.73 1.75
CA TYR A 30 -14.26 -4.83 2.51
C TYR A 30 -13.76 -3.63 1.71
N ARG A 31 -14.16 -3.49 0.44
CA ARG A 31 -13.69 -2.48 -0.49
C ARG A 31 -13.70 -1.06 0.09
N GLU A 32 -14.81 -0.62 0.66
CA GLU A 32 -14.95 0.74 1.19
C GLU A 32 -14.09 0.98 2.43
N ALA A 33 -13.97 -0.02 3.31
CA ALA A 33 -13.11 0.05 4.48
C ALA A 33 -11.63 0.14 4.07
N VAL A 34 -11.22 -0.67 3.09
CA VAL A 34 -9.86 -0.66 2.54
C VAL A 34 -9.57 0.66 1.83
N LYS A 35 -10.51 1.17 1.02
CA LYS A 35 -10.37 2.47 0.35
C LYS A 35 -10.13 3.58 1.37
N LYS A 36 -10.97 3.66 2.40
CA LYS A 36 -10.82 4.68 3.45
C LYS A 36 -9.47 4.58 4.16
N MET A 37 -9.05 3.37 4.52
CA MET A 37 -7.75 3.14 5.16
C MET A 37 -6.59 3.58 4.25
N LEU A 38 -6.63 3.23 2.97
CA LEU A 38 -5.60 3.66 2.01
C LEU A 38 -5.58 5.17 1.84
N ASP A 39 -6.74 5.82 1.74
CA ASP A 39 -6.85 7.29 1.65
C ASP A 39 -6.24 7.96 2.90
N ASP A 40 -6.56 7.46 4.10
CA ASP A 40 -6.05 7.96 5.38
C ASP A 40 -4.53 7.79 5.53
N VAL A 41 -3.98 6.68 5.02
CA VAL A 41 -2.54 6.40 5.01
C VAL A 41 -1.84 7.28 3.99
N LEU A 42 -2.33 7.33 2.75
CA LEU A 42 -1.78 8.16 1.67
C LEU A 42 -1.74 9.65 2.00
N ALA A 43 -2.68 10.13 2.83
CA ALA A 43 -2.67 11.51 3.32
C ALA A 43 -1.51 11.82 4.31
N LYS A 44 -0.92 10.78 4.92
CA LYS A 44 0.08 10.91 6.01
C LYS A 44 1.47 10.42 5.60
N VAL A 45 1.57 9.57 4.59
CA VAL A 45 2.83 8.92 4.21
C VAL A 45 3.39 9.49 2.91
N THR A 46 4.70 9.58 2.83
CA THR A 46 5.40 9.99 1.60
C THR A 46 5.57 8.82 0.62
N GLU A 47 5.65 7.58 1.13
CA GLU A 47 5.92 6.38 0.32
C GLU A 47 5.14 5.15 0.80
N LEU A 48 4.62 4.37 -0.15
CA LEU A 48 4.04 3.03 0.08
C LEU A 48 4.82 1.99 -0.73
N TYR A 49 5.18 0.90 -0.06
CA TYR A 49 5.93 -0.18 -0.67
C TYR A 49 5.01 -1.34 -1.06
N LEU A 50 5.14 -1.79 -2.31
CA LEU A 50 4.51 -3.01 -2.82
C LEU A 50 5.57 -4.09 -2.95
N THR A 51 5.25 -5.30 -2.50
CA THR A 51 6.16 -6.43 -2.69
C THR A 51 6.07 -6.98 -4.12
N PRO A 52 7.13 -7.58 -4.69
CA PRO A 52 7.09 -8.15 -6.03
C PRO A 52 5.99 -9.21 -6.22
N ILE A 53 5.65 -9.96 -5.17
CA ILE A 53 4.56 -10.96 -5.18
C ILE A 53 3.21 -10.26 -5.37
N THR A 54 3.03 -9.08 -4.78
CA THR A 54 1.83 -8.25 -4.91
C THR A 54 1.59 -7.78 -6.36
N VAL A 55 2.64 -7.65 -7.18
CA VAL A 55 2.57 -7.08 -8.55
C VAL A 55 2.64 -8.16 -9.63
N PHE A 56 2.49 -9.45 -9.30
CA PHE A 56 2.67 -10.52 -10.29
C PHE A 56 1.68 -10.39 -11.47
N ARG A 57 2.15 -9.80 -12.58
CA ARG A 57 1.42 -9.74 -13.84
C ARG A 57 1.39 -11.14 -14.42
N ASN A 58 0.20 -11.73 -14.43
CA ASN A 58 -0.10 -12.89 -15.27
C ASN A 58 0.16 -12.51 -16.74
N HIS A 59 1.35 -12.85 -17.26
CA HIS A 59 1.59 -12.96 -18.69
C HIS A 59 0.90 -14.23 -19.20
N ILE A 60 -0.43 -14.24 -19.20
CA ILE A 60 -1.18 -15.22 -19.99
C ILE A 60 -1.03 -14.76 -21.43
N ARG A 61 -0.08 -15.35 -22.14
CA ARG A 61 -0.03 -15.29 -23.60
C ARG A 61 -1.33 -15.93 -24.11
N SER A 62 -2.25 -15.09 -24.58
CA SER A 62 -3.33 -15.54 -25.46
C SER A 62 -2.68 -16.01 -26.75
N GLY A 63 -2.56 -17.34 -26.89
CA GLY A 63 -2.37 -17.99 -28.18
C GLY A 63 -3.69 -18.07 -28.94
#